data_AF-A0A1S3FFU6-F1
#
_entry.id   AF-A0A1S3FFU6-F1
#
_cell.length_a   1.000
_cell.length_b   1.000
_cell.length_c   1.000
_cell.angle_alpha   90.00
_cell.angle_beta   90.00
_cell.angle_gamma   90.00
#
_symmetry.space_group_name_H-M   'P 1'
#
loop_
_entity.id
_entity.type
_entity.pdbx_description
1 polymer ?
#
loop_
_entity_poly.entity_id
_entity_poly.type
_entity_poly.pdbx_seq_one_letter_code
_entity_poly.pdbx_strand_id
1 'polypeptide(L)'
;MAFSLPFHVSYKLRLLLLFTLCLTVVGWATSNYFVGTVPEIPKARDFITNFNKAIALRKEDGGTSQESLRKAKLDSCPSVSPKLRGQSKLIFKPDLTLEEVQAKNPQVHRGRYHPEECKALQKVAILIPHRNREKHLMYLLEHLHPFLRRQQLAYGVYIIHQAGTKKFNRAKLLNVGYLEALKEENWDCFIFHDVDLVPENDLNLYTCEDQPKHLVVGRNSTGYRLRYSGYFGGVTALSREQFFKVNGFSNNYWGWGGEDDDLRLRVELQKMKISRPKPEVGKYTMIFHTRDQGNEVNVERMKLLHQVSRVWRRDGLTSCSYKLLSVEHNPLYINITVDFWVGA
;
A
#
# COMPACT_ATOMS: atom_id res chain seq x y z
N MET A 1 -8.25 69.04 47.86
CA MET A 1 -7.16 68.19 48.39
C MET A 1 -7.15 66.91 47.59
N ALA A 2 -6.07 66.67 46.84
CA ALA A 2 -5.90 65.47 46.02
C ALA A 2 -5.52 64.28 46.93
N PHE A 3 -6.30 63.21 46.89
CA PHE A 3 -5.94 61.94 47.52
C PHE A 3 -5.28 61.03 46.47
N SER A 4 -3.95 60.96 46.48
CA SER A 4 -3.18 59.92 45.82
C SER A 4 -3.08 58.71 46.76
N LEU A 5 -3.79 57.62 46.46
CA LEU A 5 -3.55 56.33 47.10
C LEU A 5 -2.37 55.62 46.42
N PRO A 6 -1.31 55.22 47.15
CA PRO A 6 -0.28 54.37 46.59
C PRO A 6 -0.77 52.92 46.59
N PHE A 7 -0.99 52.35 45.41
CA PHE A 7 -1.23 50.91 45.25
C PHE A 7 0.05 50.13 45.58
N HIS A 8 0.21 49.75 46.84
CA HIS A 8 1.25 48.83 47.27
C HIS A 8 0.89 47.39 46.85
N VAL A 9 1.23 47.07 45.61
CA VAL A 9 1.14 45.70 45.08
C VAL A 9 2.10 44.80 45.86
N SER A 10 1.55 43.83 46.61
CA SER A 10 2.31 42.86 47.41
C SER A 10 3.39 42.17 46.59
N TYR A 11 4.57 41.95 47.19
CA TYR A 11 5.71 41.27 46.57
C TYR A 11 5.32 39.92 45.94
N LYS A 12 4.41 39.18 46.57
CA LYS A 12 3.90 37.90 46.04
C LYS A 12 3.14 38.07 44.72
N LEU A 13 2.37 39.16 44.57
CA LEU A 13 1.63 39.45 43.35
C LEU A 13 2.56 39.94 42.23
N ARG A 14 3.61 40.70 42.58
CA ARG A 14 4.67 41.07 41.61
C ARG A 14 5.43 39.84 41.11
N LEU A 15 5.75 38.91 42.01
CA LEU A 15 6.42 37.65 41.65
C LEU A 15 5.53 36.77 40.77
N LEU A 16 4.23 36.69 41.07
CA LEU A 16 3.26 35.95 40.25
C LEU A 16 3.16 36.55 38.84
N LEU A 17 3.07 37.88 38.73
CA LEU A 17 3.02 38.59 37.46
C LEU A 17 4.30 38.38 36.63
N LEU A 18 5.47 38.42 37.28
CA LEU A 18 6.75 38.07 36.66
C LEU A 18 6.79 36.62 36.17
N PHE A 19 6.28 35.68 36.96
CA PHE A 19 6.25 34.26 36.59
C PHE A 19 5.32 34.03 35.40
N THR A 20 4.14 34.65 35.39
CA THR A 20 3.22 34.59 34.24
C THR A 20 3.82 35.24 33.00
N LEU A 21 4.52 36.38 33.15
CA LEU A 21 5.21 37.03 32.03
C LEU A 21 6.30 36.10 31.48
N CYS A 22 7.13 35.50 32.33
CA CYS A 22 8.14 34.52 31.91
C CYS A 22 7.52 33.33 31.19
N LEU A 23 6.41 32.76 31.67
CA LEU A 23 5.72 31.66 30.99
C LEU A 23 5.16 32.07 29.62
N THR A 24 4.62 33.29 29.50
CA THR A 24 4.15 33.81 28.19
C THR A 24 5.30 34.07 27.23
N VAL A 25 6.45 34.58 27.72
CA VAL A 25 7.65 34.81 26.89
C VAL A 25 8.28 33.47 26.47
N VAL A 26 8.32 32.47 27.35
CA VAL A 26 8.78 31.11 27.02
C VAL A 26 7.81 30.41 26.06
N GLY A 27 6.50 30.58 26.24
CA GLY A 27 5.49 30.09 25.30
C GLY A 27 5.57 30.76 23.93
N TRP A 28 5.82 32.08 23.89
CA TRP A 28 6.01 32.84 22.66
C TRP A 28 7.33 32.49 21.97
N ALA A 29 8.42 32.33 22.73
CA ALA A 29 9.70 31.86 22.21
C ALA A 29 9.58 30.43 21.66
N THR A 30 8.98 29.49 22.39
CA THR A 30 8.81 28.11 21.91
C THR A 30 7.85 28.02 20.73
N SER A 31 6.82 28.88 20.64
CA SER A 31 5.94 28.98 19.47
C SER A 31 6.65 29.56 18.23
N ASN A 32 7.53 30.56 18.41
CA ASN A 32 8.29 31.15 17.30
C ASN A 32 9.48 30.26 16.87
N TYR A 33 10.03 29.45 17.77
CA TYR A 33 11.03 28.44 17.42
C TYR A 33 10.41 27.15 16.81
N PHE A 34 9.10 26.93 16.92
CA PHE A 34 8.40 25.80 16.27
C PHE A 34 7.82 26.12 14.88
N VAL A 35 7.99 27.35 14.37
CA VAL A 35 7.66 27.73 12.98
C VAL A 35 8.93 27.95 12.13
N GLY A 36 10.10 27.59 12.67
CA GLY A 36 11.36 27.56 11.94
C GLY A 36 11.65 26.21 11.31
N THR A 37 11.47 26.12 9.98
CA THR A 37 12.07 25.12 9.08
C THR A 37 11.65 23.66 9.29
N VAL A 38 10.55 23.26 8.67
CA VAL A 38 10.53 21.94 8.00
C VAL A 38 11.71 21.96 7.03
N PRO A 39 12.65 21.01 7.07
CA PRO A 39 13.65 20.90 6.01
C PRO A 39 12.88 20.67 4.71
N GLU A 40 12.85 21.68 3.83
CA GLU A 40 12.43 21.47 2.45
C GLU A 40 13.41 20.45 1.86
N ILE A 41 12.93 19.22 1.69
CA ILE A 41 13.70 18.15 1.05
C ILE A 41 13.65 18.45 -0.46
N PRO A 42 14.77 18.79 -1.12
CA PRO A 42 14.77 19.21 -2.52
C PRO A 42 14.11 18.16 -3.45
N LYS A 43 14.35 16.88 -3.16
CA LYS A 43 13.81 15.75 -3.94
C LYS A 43 12.28 15.60 -3.90
N ALA A 44 11.63 15.99 -2.81
CA ALA A 44 10.16 15.90 -2.69
C ALA A 44 9.47 17.03 -3.46
N ARG A 45 10.06 18.23 -3.43
CA ARG A 45 9.61 19.38 -4.22
C ARG A 45 9.86 19.14 -5.71
N ASP A 46 11.00 18.57 -6.07
CA ASP A 46 11.31 18.19 -7.46
C ASP A 46 10.35 17.10 -7.97
N PHE A 47 9.99 16.12 -7.14
CA PHE A 47 8.97 15.13 -7.47
C PHE A 47 7.60 15.78 -7.71
N ILE A 48 7.13 16.65 -6.81
CA ILE A 48 5.83 17.34 -6.94
C ILE A 48 5.83 18.29 -8.15
N THR A 49 6.94 18.99 -8.40
CA THR A 49 7.06 19.96 -9.50
C THR A 49 7.12 19.25 -10.85
N ASN A 50 7.90 18.17 -10.96
CA ASN A 50 7.95 17.35 -12.17
C ASN A 50 6.62 16.60 -12.41
N PHE A 51 5.92 16.19 -11.35
CA PHE A 51 4.59 15.58 -11.44
C PHE A 51 3.54 16.56 -11.97
N ASN A 52 3.51 17.79 -11.45
CA ASN A 52 2.60 18.83 -11.94
C ASN A 52 2.91 19.23 -13.39
N LYS A 53 4.18 19.26 -13.77
CA LYS A 53 4.62 19.53 -15.16
C LYS A 53 4.22 18.41 -16.13
N ALA A 54 4.30 17.15 -15.72
CA ALA A 54 3.85 16.01 -16.52
C ALA A 54 2.31 15.98 -16.71
N ILE A 55 1.55 16.41 -15.70
CA ILE A 55 0.10 16.58 -15.80
C ILE A 55 -0.27 17.73 -16.75
N ALA A 56 0.48 18.84 -16.71
CA ALA A 56 0.27 19.98 -17.61
C ALA A 56 0.59 19.63 -19.08
N LEU A 57 1.70 18.93 -19.33
CA LEU A 57 2.09 18.48 -20.68
C LEU A 57 1.08 17.49 -21.30
N ARG A 58 0.42 16.65 -20.50
CA ARG A 58 -0.68 15.79 -20.99
C ARG A 58 -1.96 16.54 -21.35
N LYS A 59 -2.12 17.79 -20.91
CA LYS A 59 -3.30 18.62 -21.20
C LYS A 59 -3.19 19.39 -22.52
N GLU A 60 -2.00 19.57 -23.07
CA GLU A 60 -1.79 20.38 -24.28
C GLU A 60 -1.80 19.59 -25.60
N ASP A 61 -1.67 18.26 -25.58
CA ASP A 61 -1.61 17.44 -26.81
C ASP A 61 -2.95 16.78 -27.22
N GLY A 62 -4.06 17.49 -26.97
CA GLY A 62 -5.42 17.03 -27.24
C GLY A 62 -5.98 17.45 -28.61
N GLY A 63 -5.31 17.10 -29.70
CA GLY A 63 -5.87 17.23 -31.05
C GLY A 63 -7.12 16.35 -31.23
N THR A 64 -8.27 16.98 -31.47
CA THR A 64 -9.59 16.35 -31.44
C THR A 64 -9.91 15.65 -32.77
N SER A 65 -10.01 14.31 -32.77
CA SER A 65 -10.66 13.55 -33.85
C SER A 65 -12.10 13.18 -33.46
N GLN A 66 -13.02 13.35 -34.42
CA GLN A 66 -14.48 13.24 -34.27
C GLN A 66 -15.01 11.83 -33.92
N GLU A 67 -14.14 10.85 -33.70
CA GLU A 67 -14.50 9.49 -33.23
C GLU A 67 -14.83 9.47 -31.72
N SER A 68 -14.37 10.48 -30.98
CA SER A 68 -14.52 10.63 -29.53
C SER A 68 -15.92 11.07 -29.07
N LEU A 69 -16.75 11.61 -29.96
CA LEU A 69 -18.09 12.13 -29.61
C LEU A 69 -19.20 11.06 -29.54
N ARG A 70 -18.89 9.78 -29.78
CA ARG A 70 -19.86 8.66 -29.70
C ARG A 70 -19.53 7.59 -28.66
N LYS A 71 -18.63 7.84 -27.70
CA LYS A 71 -18.62 7.03 -26.47
C LYS A 71 -19.81 7.48 -25.62
N ALA A 72 -20.94 6.78 -25.75
CA ALA A 72 -22.03 6.87 -24.77
C ALA A 72 -21.41 6.87 -23.37
N LYS A 73 -21.73 7.88 -22.56
CA LYS A 73 -21.15 8.05 -21.22
C LYS A 73 -21.58 6.84 -20.40
N LEU A 74 -20.72 5.83 -20.31
CA LEU A 74 -21.03 4.61 -19.59
C LEU A 74 -21.37 4.92 -18.15
N ASP A 75 -22.46 4.32 -17.67
CA ASP A 75 -22.85 4.39 -16.27
C ASP A 75 -21.79 3.73 -15.38
N SER A 76 -21.76 4.14 -14.12
CA SER A 76 -20.90 3.51 -13.11
C SER A 76 -21.30 2.06 -12.87
N CYS A 77 -20.31 1.19 -12.64
CA CYS A 77 -20.57 -0.17 -12.22
C CYS A 77 -21.34 -0.18 -10.88
N PRO A 78 -22.21 -1.18 -10.63
CA PRO A 78 -22.93 -1.27 -9.37
C PRO A 78 -21.99 -1.47 -8.19
N SER A 79 -22.40 -1.02 -7.00
CA SER A 79 -21.62 -1.16 -5.76
C SER A 79 -21.33 -2.62 -5.39
N VAL A 80 -22.24 -3.52 -5.75
CA VAL A 80 -22.05 -4.97 -5.69
C VAL A 80 -22.19 -5.51 -7.10
N SER A 81 -21.11 -6.11 -7.61
CA SER A 81 -21.13 -6.70 -8.95
C SER A 81 -22.13 -7.86 -9.03
N PRO A 82 -22.98 -7.92 -10.07
CA PRO A 82 -23.87 -9.05 -10.32
C PRO A 82 -23.12 -10.28 -10.85
N LYS A 83 -21.80 -10.17 -11.11
CA LYS A 83 -20.97 -11.26 -11.64
C LYS A 83 -20.31 -12.12 -10.56
N LEU A 84 -20.46 -11.76 -9.28
CA LEU A 84 -19.89 -12.51 -8.14
C LEU A 84 -20.54 -13.88 -8.01
N ARG A 85 -19.77 -14.88 -7.61
CA ARG A 85 -20.19 -16.29 -7.53
C ARG A 85 -20.10 -16.87 -6.12
N GLY A 86 -19.46 -16.16 -5.19
CA GLY A 86 -19.19 -16.66 -3.85
C GLY A 86 -17.97 -17.57 -3.83
N GLN A 87 -18.07 -18.65 -3.04
CA GLN A 87 -16.98 -19.58 -2.83
C GLN A 87 -16.64 -20.35 -4.11
N SER A 88 -15.34 -20.49 -4.39
CA SER A 88 -14.80 -21.22 -5.53
C SER A 88 -13.93 -22.37 -5.04
N LYS A 89 -14.06 -23.54 -5.67
CA LYS A 89 -13.13 -24.66 -5.46
C LYS A 89 -11.82 -24.36 -6.20
N LEU A 90 -10.72 -24.33 -5.47
CA LEU A 90 -9.39 -24.11 -6.04
C LEU A 90 -8.79 -25.42 -6.54
N ILE A 91 -8.20 -25.38 -7.73
CA ILE A 91 -7.51 -26.51 -8.37
C ILE A 91 -6.16 -26.00 -8.87
N PHE A 92 -5.07 -26.65 -8.48
CA PHE A 92 -3.72 -26.25 -8.85
C PHE A 92 -3.13 -27.30 -9.80
N LYS A 93 -3.23 -27.04 -11.11
CA LYS A 93 -2.74 -27.94 -12.16
C LYS A 93 -1.19 -28.02 -12.15
N PRO A 94 -0.55 -29.19 -11.93
CA PRO A 94 0.91 -29.26 -11.78
C PRO A 94 1.70 -28.76 -13.00
N ASP A 95 1.15 -28.93 -14.19
CA ASP A 95 1.70 -28.62 -15.52
C ASP A 95 1.09 -27.36 -16.15
N LEU A 96 0.51 -26.47 -15.33
CA LEU A 96 0.02 -25.16 -15.79
C LEU A 96 1.15 -24.33 -16.40
N THR A 97 0.93 -23.78 -17.59
CA THR A 97 1.86 -22.86 -18.26
C THR A 97 1.33 -21.43 -18.31
N LEU A 98 2.21 -20.46 -18.54
CA LEU A 98 1.82 -19.05 -18.63
C LEU A 98 0.94 -18.78 -19.86
N GLU A 99 1.19 -19.50 -20.96
CA GLU A 99 0.42 -19.41 -22.21
C GLU A 99 -1.01 -19.90 -22.00
N GLU A 100 -1.22 -20.97 -21.23
CA GLU A 100 -2.56 -21.45 -20.86
C GLU A 100 -3.30 -20.39 -20.04
N VAL A 101 -2.63 -19.75 -19.07
CA VAL A 101 -3.22 -18.66 -18.27
C VAL A 101 -3.59 -17.47 -19.15
N GLN A 102 -2.72 -17.12 -20.11
CA GLN A 102 -2.94 -16.02 -21.05
C GLN A 102 -4.14 -16.31 -21.96
N ALA A 103 -4.21 -17.51 -22.54
CA ALA A 103 -5.30 -17.92 -23.41
C ALA A 103 -6.66 -17.89 -22.70
N LYS A 104 -6.71 -18.20 -21.39
CA LYS A 104 -7.93 -18.11 -20.57
C LYS A 104 -8.33 -16.68 -20.20
N ASN A 105 -7.44 -15.69 -20.38
CA ASN A 105 -7.64 -14.31 -19.98
C ASN A 105 -7.39 -13.31 -21.12
N PRO A 106 -8.05 -13.46 -22.28
CA PRO A 106 -7.78 -12.64 -23.46
C PRO A 106 -8.14 -11.16 -23.29
N GLN A 107 -8.97 -10.82 -22.30
CA GLN A 107 -9.36 -9.44 -21.97
C GLN A 107 -8.30 -8.70 -21.14
N VAL A 108 -7.29 -9.40 -20.63
CA VAL A 108 -6.20 -8.79 -19.87
C VAL A 108 -5.10 -8.42 -20.85
N HIS A 109 -4.73 -7.15 -20.88
CA HIS A 109 -3.73 -6.64 -21.79
C HIS A 109 -2.71 -5.82 -21.02
N ARG A 110 -1.41 -6.08 -21.27
CA ARG A 110 -0.31 -5.37 -20.63
C ARG A 110 -0.43 -5.35 -19.09
N GLY A 111 -0.95 -6.42 -18.51
CA GLY A 111 -1.17 -6.57 -17.07
C GLY A 111 -2.31 -5.75 -16.49
N ARG A 112 -3.20 -5.22 -17.35
CA ARG A 112 -4.33 -4.38 -16.96
C ARG A 112 -5.66 -4.91 -17.50
N TYR A 113 -6.73 -4.54 -16.83
CA TYR A 113 -8.10 -4.78 -17.25
C TYR A 113 -9.00 -3.63 -16.77
N HIS A 114 -10.05 -3.34 -17.52
CA HIS A 114 -11.19 -2.56 -17.06
C HIS A 114 -12.48 -3.17 -17.63
N PRO A 115 -13.62 -3.06 -16.92
CA PRO A 115 -14.92 -3.43 -17.49
C PRO A 115 -15.21 -2.57 -18.72
N GLU A 116 -15.86 -3.16 -19.72
CA GLU A 116 -16.26 -2.47 -20.95
C GLU A 116 -17.71 -1.99 -20.88
N GLU A 117 -18.52 -2.64 -20.05
CA GLU A 117 -19.96 -2.39 -19.90
C GLU A 117 -20.32 -1.29 -18.91
N CYS A 118 -19.36 -0.85 -18.07
CA CYS A 118 -19.58 0.19 -17.07
C CYS A 118 -18.26 0.83 -16.64
N LYS A 119 -18.32 2.01 -16.00
CA LYS A 119 -17.16 2.66 -15.40
C LYS A 119 -16.90 2.10 -14.01
N ALA A 120 -15.75 1.42 -13.82
CA ALA A 120 -15.34 0.90 -12.52
C ALA A 120 -15.34 1.99 -11.43
N LEU A 121 -15.78 1.62 -10.23
CA LEU A 121 -15.86 2.54 -9.08
C LEU A 121 -14.49 2.88 -8.48
N GLN A 122 -13.52 1.97 -8.59
CA GLN A 122 -12.15 2.16 -8.12
C GLN A 122 -11.15 1.61 -9.13
N LYS A 123 -10.03 2.32 -9.28
CA LYS A 123 -8.81 1.79 -9.90
C LYS A 123 -7.95 1.13 -8.84
N VAL A 124 -7.61 -0.14 -9.03
CA VAL A 124 -6.91 -0.96 -8.03
C VAL A 124 -5.55 -1.48 -8.54
N ALA A 125 -4.46 -1.15 -7.85
CA ALA A 125 -3.15 -1.75 -8.09
C ALA A 125 -2.94 -2.96 -7.18
N ILE A 126 -2.68 -4.14 -7.76
CA ILE A 126 -2.31 -5.34 -7.03
C ILE A 126 -0.78 -5.44 -7.02
N LEU A 127 -0.17 -5.36 -5.85
CA LEU A 127 1.28 -5.35 -5.65
C LEU A 127 1.72 -6.68 -5.03
N ILE A 128 2.50 -7.45 -5.79
CA ILE A 128 2.96 -8.79 -5.40
C ILE A 128 4.49 -8.77 -5.31
N PRO A 129 5.07 -8.87 -4.10
CA PRO A 129 6.51 -8.98 -3.94
C PRO A 129 6.95 -10.40 -4.33
N HIS A 130 8.00 -10.51 -5.15
CA HIS A 130 8.33 -11.78 -5.80
C HIS A 130 9.84 -12.03 -5.89
N ARG A 131 10.24 -13.29 -5.69
CA ARG A 131 11.52 -13.86 -6.13
C ARG A 131 11.45 -15.40 -6.11
N ASN A 132 11.85 -16.07 -7.19
CA ASN A 132 11.96 -17.53 -7.30
C ASN A 132 10.66 -18.27 -6.94
N ARG A 133 9.52 -17.76 -7.42
CA ARG A 133 8.16 -18.24 -7.08
C ARG A 133 7.24 -18.32 -8.31
N GLU A 134 7.80 -18.65 -9.45
CA GLU A 134 7.16 -18.61 -10.77
C GLU A 134 5.90 -19.48 -10.80
N LYS A 135 5.98 -20.70 -10.25
CA LYS A 135 4.82 -21.61 -10.18
C LYS A 135 3.70 -21.11 -9.28
N HIS A 136 4.03 -20.46 -8.16
CA HIS A 136 3.04 -19.85 -7.27
C HIS A 136 2.37 -18.66 -7.96
N LEU A 137 3.17 -17.84 -8.64
CA LEU A 137 2.68 -16.71 -9.42
C LEU A 137 1.71 -17.17 -10.51
N MET A 138 2.02 -18.24 -11.25
CA MET A 138 1.12 -18.79 -12.27
C MET A 138 -0.22 -19.23 -11.67
N TYR A 139 -0.22 -19.95 -10.56
CA TYR A 139 -1.46 -20.33 -9.86
C TYR A 139 -2.27 -19.12 -9.39
N LEU A 140 -1.57 -18.11 -8.86
CA LEU A 140 -2.24 -16.90 -8.44
C LEU A 140 -2.85 -16.16 -9.64
N LEU A 141 -2.12 -15.98 -10.74
CA LEU A 141 -2.63 -15.27 -11.93
C LEU A 141 -3.81 -16.00 -12.59
N GLU A 142 -3.76 -17.34 -12.66
CA GLU A 142 -4.86 -18.16 -13.18
C GLU A 142 -6.16 -17.89 -12.42
N HIS A 143 -6.07 -17.77 -11.11
CA HIS A 143 -7.22 -17.52 -10.26
C HIS A 143 -7.62 -16.05 -10.21
N LEU A 144 -6.64 -15.16 -10.06
CA LEU A 144 -6.84 -13.76 -9.69
C LEU A 144 -7.46 -12.94 -10.83
N HIS A 145 -7.09 -13.19 -12.08
CA HIS A 145 -7.68 -12.46 -13.21
C HIS A 145 -9.20 -12.65 -13.33
N PRO A 146 -9.74 -13.88 -13.44
CA PRO A 146 -11.20 -14.04 -13.48
C PRO A 146 -11.86 -13.62 -12.17
N PHE A 147 -11.19 -13.74 -11.02
CA PHE A 147 -11.67 -13.25 -9.72
C PHE A 147 -11.89 -11.72 -9.73
N LEU A 148 -10.88 -10.93 -10.11
CA LEU A 148 -10.96 -9.47 -10.14
C LEU A 148 -11.91 -8.94 -11.23
N ARG A 149 -11.96 -9.60 -12.39
CA ARG A 149 -12.92 -9.26 -13.45
C ARG A 149 -14.37 -9.40 -12.98
N ARG A 150 -14.69 -10.45 -12.21
CA ARG A 150 -16.03 -10.62 -11.63
C ARG A 150 -16.37 -9.54 -10.61
N GLN A 151 -15.37 -8.89 -10.01
CA GLN A 151 -15.58 -7.73 -9.13
C GLN A 151 -15.73 -6.40 -9.89
N GLN A 152 -15.68 -6.41 -11.24
CA GLN A 152 -15.82 -5.23 -12.10
C GLN A 152 -14.85 -4.09 -11.77
N LEU A 153 -13.61 -4.45 -11.39
CA LEU A 153 -12.55 -3.50 -11.09
C LEU A 153 -11.83 -3.05 -12.37
N ALA A 154 -11.39 -1.79 -12.38
CA ALA A 154 -10.28 -1.39 -13.23
C ALA A 154 -8.99 -1.69 -12.46
N TYR A 155 -8.18 -2.65 -12.91
CA TYR A 155 -7.02 -3.09 -12.13
C TYR A 155 -5.75 -3.23 -12.95
N GLY A 156 -4.62 -3.17 -12.26
CA GLY A 156 -3.30 -3.51 -12.78
C GLY A 156 -2.59 -4.47 -11.83
N VAL A 157 -1.94 -5.50 -12.36
CA VAL A 157 -1.16 -6.47 -11.57
C VAL A 157 0.32 -6.15 -11.72
N TYR A 158 0.99 -5.88 -10.61
CA TYR A 158 2.40 -5.53 -10.55
C TYR A 158 3.16 -6.60 -9.78
N ILE A 159 4.15 -7.19 -10.42
CA ILE A 159 5.08 -8.14 -9.81
C ILE A 159 6.37 -7.37 -9.53
N ILE A 160 6.70 -7.20 -8.25
CA ILE A 160 7.89 -6.48 -7.82
C ILE A 160 8.98 -7.50 -7.53
N HIS A 161 9.85 -7.70 -8.52
CA HIS A 161 10.93 -8.66 -8.49
C HIS A 161 12.18 -8.10 -7.81
N GLN A 162 12.68 -8.81 -6.81
CA GLN A 162 13.94 -8.47 -6.15
C GLN A 162 15.12 -9.13 -6.86
N ALA A 163 15.98 -8.33 -7.49
CA ALA A 163 17.20 -8.83 -8.11
C ALA A 163 18.22 -9.35 -7.09
N GLY A 164 19.05 -10.30 -7.53
CA GLY A 164 20.14 -10.87 -6.75
C GLY A 164 19.71 -11.86 -5.67
N THR A 165 20.70 -12.35 -4.92
CA THR A 165 20.56 -13.49 -4.00
C THR A 165 20.56 -13.11 -2.52
N LYS A 166 20.66 -11.81 -2.21
CA LYS A 166 20.66 -11.30 -0.82
C LYS A 166 19.32 -11.51 -0.13
N LYS A 167 19.22 -11.21 1.17
CA LYS A 167 17.97 -11.39 1.93
C LYS A 167 16.78 -10.71 1.25
N PHE A 168 15.65 -11.42 1.21
CA PHE A 168 14.40 -10.92 0.68
C PHE A 168 13.84 -9.84 1.60
N ASN A 169 13.23 -8.79 1.03
CA ASN A 169 12.58 -7.74 1.78
C ASN A 169 11.22 -7.42 1.18
N ARG A 170 10.24 -8.21 1.62
CA ARG A 170 8.83 -8.10 1.24
C ARG A 170 8.31 -6.67 1.39
N ALA A 171 8.55 -6.09 2.56
CA ALA A 171 8.06 -4.77 2.96
C ALA A 171 8.55 -3.66 2.02
N LYS A 172 9.86 -3.66 1.73
CA LYS A 172 10.50 -2.68 0.85
C LYS A 172 10.07 -2.85 -0.61
N LEU A 173 9.88 -4.08 -1.09
CA LEU A 173 9.33 -4.33 -2.44
C LEU A 173 7.91 -3.79 -2.58
N LEU A 174 7.09 -3.91 -1.54
CA LEU A 174 5.74 -3.35 -1.56
C LEU A 174 5.73 -1.81 -1.59
N ASN A 175 6.68 -1.15 -0.89
CA ASN A 175 6.90 0.29 -1.02
C ASN A 175 7.30 0.68 -2.45
N VAL A 176 8.22 -0.07 -3.08
CA VAL A 176 8.61 0.12 -4.49
C VAL A 176 7.38 -0.02 -5.39
N GLY A 177 6.59 -1.08 -5.23
CA GLY A 177 5.40 -1.31 -6.03
C GLY A 177 4.42 -0.15 -5.97
N TYR A 178 4.20 0.41 -4.78
CA TYR A 178 3.36 1.59 -4.59
C TYR A 178 3.92 2.81 -5.36
N LEU A 179 5.21 3.09 -5.21
CA LEU A 179 5.87 4.24 -5.84
C LEU A 179 5.90 4.14 -7.37
N GLU A 180 6.19 2.96 -7.92
CA GLU A 180 6.25 2.73 -9.36
C GLU A 180 4.86 2.67 -10.00
N ALA A 181 3.88 2.01 -9.36
CA ALA A 181 2.51 1.94 -9.87
C ALA A 181 1.86 3.33 -10.00
N LEU A 182 2.19 4.27 -9.11
CA LEU A 182 1.70 5.65 -9.18
C LEU A 182 2.26 6.46 -10.36
N LYS A 183 3.38 6.05 -10.96
CA LYS A 183 3.90 6.68 -12.19
C LYS A 183 3.11 6.24 -13.43
N GLU A 184 2.47 5.08 -13.33
CA GLU A 184 1.80 4.39 -14.43
C GLU A 184 0.32 4.76 -14.56
N GLU A 185 -0.34 5.04 -13.44
CA GLU A 185 -1.77 5.40 -13.36
C GLU A 185 -2.10 6.01 -11.99
N ASN A 186 -3.16 6.82 -11.94
CA ASN A 186 -3.72 7.39 -10.73
C ASN A 186 -4.58 6.35 -9.98
N TRP A 187 -3.95 5.34 -9.38
CA TRP A 187 -4.61 4.26 -8.62
C TRP A 187 -5.26 4.71 -7.32
N ASP A 188 -6.52 4.38 -7.09
CA ASP A 188 -7.26 4.78 -5.88
C ASP A 188 -6.94 3.85 -4.69
N CYS A 189 -6.74 2.56 -4.99
CA CYS A 189 -6.57 1.50 -4.01
C CYS A 189 -5.34 0.64 -4.30
N PHE A 190 -4.66 0.20 -3.24
CA PHE A 190 -3.51 -0.70 -3.32
C PHE A 190 -3.78 -1.97 -2.53
N ILE A 191 -3.66 -3.12 -3.20
CA ILE A 191 -3.73 -4.44 -2.59
C ILE A 191 -2.30 -4.97 -2.47
N PHE A 192 -1.82 -5.15 -1.26
CA PHE A 192 -0.52 -5.75 -0.97
C PHE A 192 -0.71 -7.24 -0.76
N HIS A 193 -0.11 -8.06 -1.61
CA HIS A 193 -0.56 -9.44 -1.78
C HIS A 193 0.59 -10.44 -1.82
N ASP A 194 0.60 -11.41 -0.92
CA ASP A 194 1.55 -12.52 -0.97
C ASP A 194 1.26 -13.45 -2.16
N VAL A 195 2.31 -13.87 -2.85
CA VAL A 195 2.19 -14.66 -4.10
C VAL A 195 1.57 -16.06 -3.88
N ASP A 196 1.61 -16.57 -2.65
CA ASP A 196 1.20 -17.92 -2.28
C ASP A 196 -0.22 -18.00 -1.69
N LEU A 197 -0.93 -16.87 -1.53
CA LEU A 197 -2.26 -16.83 -0.94
C LEU A 197 -3.35 -16.64 -2.00
N VAL A 198 -4.13 -17.68 -2.28
CA VAL A 198 -5.21 -17.62 -3.28
C VAL A 198 -6.57 -17.47 -2.58
N PRO A 199 -7.37 -16.41 -2.88
CA PRO A 199 -8.66 -16.20 -2.24
C PRO A 199 -9.68 -17.28 -2.62
N GLU A 200 -10.51 -17.71 -1.68
CA GLU A 200 -11.49 -18.78 -1.92
C GLU A 200 -12.89 -18.28 -2.22
N ASN A 201 -13.18 -16.99 -2.06
CA ASN A 201 -14.53 -16.43 -2.19
C ASN A 201 -14.48 -15.04 -2.80
N ASP A 202 -15.13 -14.84 -3.96
CA ASP A 202 -15.09 -13.56 -4.69
C ASP A 202 -15.99 -12.46 -4.09
N LEU A 203 -16.76 -12.78 -3.05
CA LEU A 203 -17.35 -11.79 -2.15
C LEU A 203 -16.30 -11.08 -1.28
N ASN A 204 -15.06 -11.57 -1.24
CA ASN A 204 -13.94 -10.87 -0.63
C ASN A 204 -13.43 -9.79 -1.60
N LEU A 205 -14.06 -8.61 -1.54
CA LEU A 205 -13.81 -7.54 -2.49
C LEU A 205 -12.39 -6.95 -2.33
N TYR A 206 -11.64 -6.94 -3.44
CA TYR A 206 -10.30 -6.33 -3.55
C TYR A 206 -10.43 -4.84 -3.86
N THR A 207 -11.07 -4.14 -2.93
CA THR A 207 -11.32 -2.69 -2.96
C THR A 207 -10.92 -2.09 -1.62
N CYS A 208 -10.72 -0.77 -1.63
CA CYS A 208 -10.40 -0.01 -0.43
C CYS A 208 -11.66 0.64 0.12
N GLU A 209 -11.69 0.79 1.44
CA GLU A 209 -12.78 1.41 2.20
C GLU A 209 -12.18 2.54 3.08
N ASP A 210 -13.01 3.17 3.91
CA ASP A 210 -12.58 4.25 4.81
C ASP A 210 -11.50 3.82 5.84
N GLN A 211 -11.40 2.52 6.09
CA GLN A 211 -10.44 1.90 7.00
C GLN A 211 -9.56 0.89 6.26
N PRO A 212 -8.26 0.77 6.63
CA PRO A 212 -7.38 -0.29 6.13
C PRO A 212 -8.01 -1.67 6.32
N LYS A 213 -8.00 -2.47 5.26
CA LYS A 213 -8.69 -3.76 5.23
C LYS A 213 -7.68 -4.90 5.26
N HIS A 214 -7.89 -5.85 6.15
CA HIS A 214 -7.18 -7.12 6.15
C HIS A 214 -8.05 -8.16 5.47
N LEU A 215 -7.64 -8.59 4.28
CA LEU A 215 -8.45 -9.47 3.44
C LEU A 215 -8.37 -10.93 3.90
N VAL A 216 -7.29 -11.32 4.59
CA VAL A 216 -7.05 -12.70 5.04
C VAL A 216 -7.56 -12.91 6.48
N VAL A 217 -8.74 -13.49 6.65
CA VAL A 217 -9.24 -13.87 7.98
C VAL A 217 -8.72 -15.23 8.40
N GLY A 218 -8.46 -16.13 7.46
CA GLY A 218 -7.87 -17.42 7.77
C GLY A 218 -7.41 -18.16 6.52
N ARG A 219 -6.46 -19.06 6.70
CA ARG A 219 -5.93 -19.92 5.64
C ARG A 219 -6.00 -21.39 5.97
N ASN A 220 -5.96 -22.25 4.96
CA ASN A 220 -5.93 -23.72 5.11
C ASN A 220 -4.90 -24.18 6.17
N SER A 221 -3.69 -23.64 6.17
CA SER A 221 -2.63 -23.99 7.14
C SER A 221 -2.88 -23.53 8.58
N THR A 222 -3.88 -22.67 8.80
CA THR A 222 -4.32 -22.19 10.12
C THR A 222 -5.69 -22.76 10.52
N GLY A 223 -6.20 -23.76 9.80
CA GLY A 223 -7.56 -24.27 10.00
C GLY A 223 -8.63 -23.20 9.75
N TYR A 224 -8.37 -22.27 8.82
CA TYR A 224 -9.25 -21.15 8.48
C TYR A 224 -9.60 -20.22 9.64
N ARG A 225 -8.67 -20.05 10.59
CA ARG A 225 -8.79 -19.09 11.69
C ARG A 225 -7.73 -18.00 11.59
N LEU A 226 -8.03 -16.85 12.18
CA LEU A 226 -7.06 -15.77 12.26
C LEU A 226 -5.87 -16.22 13.10
N ARG A 227 -4.65 -15.99 12.60
CA ARG A 227 -3.42 -16.48 13.24
C ARG A 227 -3.27 -15.99 14.67
N TYR A 228 -3.57 -14.72 14.91
CA TYR A 228 -3.70 -14.06 16.22
C TYR A 228 -4.45 -12.73 16.03
N SER A 229 -4.96 -12.13 17.11
CA SER A 229 -5.84 -10.95 17.04
C SER A 229 -5.25 -9.77 16.25
N GLY A 230 -3.95 -9.51 16.44
CA GLY A 230 -3.19 -8.46 15.77
C GLY A 230 -2.68 -8.82 14.37
N TYR A 231 -3.03 -9.98 13.80
CA TYR A 231 -2.45 -10.38 12.51
C TYR A 231 -2.93 -9.48 11.37
N PHE A 232 -1.97 -8.94 10.61
CA PHE A 232 -2.19 -8.04 9.48
C PHE A 232 -1.33 -8.40 8.24
N GLY A 233 -0.89 -9.66 8.17
CA GLY A 233 -0.06 -10.18 7.08
C GLY A 233 -0.85 -10.82 5.95
N GLY A 234 -0.16 -11.34 4.93
CA GLY A 234 -0.80 -12.01 3.81
C GLY A 234 -1.31 -11.02 2.76
N VAL A 235 -2.58 -10.65 2.85
CA VAL A 235 -3.23 -9.74 1.88
C VAL A 235 -3.96 -8.61 2.61
N THR A 236 -3.60 -7.37 2.27
CA THR A 236 -4.17 -6.14 2.84
C THR A 236 -4.52 -5.13 1.76
N ALA A 237 -5.51 -4.28 2.02
CA ALA A 237 -5.90 -3.18 1.16
C ALA A 237 -5.79 -1.85 1.92
N LEU A 238 -5.10 -0.88 1.33
CA LEU A 238 -5.06 0.49 1.81
C LEU A 238 -5.28 1.44 0.63
N SER A 239 -6.08 2.48 0.83
CA SER A 239 -6.19 3.56 -0.14
C SER A 239 -4.84 4.23 -0.33
N ARG A 240 -4.69 4.97 -1.44
CA ARG A 240 -3.51 5.80 -1.67
C ARG A 240 -3.18 6.66 -0.47
N GLU A 241 -4.17 7.35 0.06
CA GLU A 241 -4.05 8.28 1.19
C GLU A 241 -3.73 7.55 2.49
N GLN A 242 -4.37 6.41 2.75
CA GLN A 242 -4.11 5.60 3.94
C GLN A 242 -2.66 5.10 3.97
N PHE A 243 -2.16 4.57 2.85
CA PHE A 243 -0.80 4.06 2.76
C PHE A 243 0.25 5.18 2.84
N PHE A 244 -0.01 6.31 2.18
CA PHE A 244 0.83 7.50 2.30
C PHE A 244 0.88 8.02 3.74
N LYS A 245 -0.26 8.08 4.44
CA LYS A 245 -0.38 8.60 5.80
C LYS A 245 0.42 7.80 6.83
N VAL A 246 0.58 6.49 6.62
CA VAL A 246 1.41 5.62 7.46
C VAL A 246 2.89 5.58 7.05
N ASN A 247 3.28 6.39 6.05
CA ASN A 247 4.61 6.35 5.44
C ASN A 247 4.97 4.96 4.86
N GLY A 248 3.98 4.22 4.37
CA GLY A 248 4.15 2.85 3.89
C GLY A 248 4.73 1.88 4.93
N PHE A 249 5.34 0.78 4.43
CA PHE A 249 6.01 -0.23 5.24
C PHE A 249 7.39 0.22 5.72
N SER A 250 7.93 -0.40 6.77
CA SER A 250 9.36 -0.29 7.12
C SER A 250 10.25 -0.88 6.02
N ASN A 251 11.38 -0.23 5.72
CA ASN A 251 12.36 -0.75 4.76
C ASN A 251 13.39 -1.70 5.41
N ASN A 252 13.34 -1.92 6.72
CA ASN A 252 14.42 -2.55 7.49
C ASN A 252 14.20 -4.04 7.82
N TYR A 253 13.07 -4.61 7.40
CA TYR A 253 12.77 -6.03 7.62
C TYR A 253 13.39 -6.91 6.54
N TRP A 254 14.62 -7.35 6.79
CA TRP A 254 15.37 -8.28 5.94
C TRP A 254 15.19 -9.73 6.39
N GLY A 255 14.55 -10.54 5.56
CA GLY A 255 14.10 -11.89 5.89
C GLY A 255 12.67 -11.91 6.40
N TRP A 256 12.28 -13.02 7.03
CA TRP A 256 10.90 -13.29 7.41
C TRP A 256 10.53 -12.69 8.77
N GLY A 257 9.39 -11.98 8.77
CA GLY A 257 8.52 -11.75 9.93
C GLY A 257 8.61 -10.38 10.58
N GLY A 258 7.46 -9.87 11.01
CA GLY A 258 7.28 -8.67 11.83
C GLY A 258 7.04 -7.39 11.04
N GLU A 259 7.15 -7.41 9.72
CA GLU A 259 6.91 -6.23 8.88
C GLU A 259 5.42 -5.91 8.74
N ASP A 260 4.57 -6.93 8.82
CA ASP A 260 3.11 -6.83 8.84
C ASP A 260 2.60 -6.31 10.18
N ASP A 261 3.18 -6.78 11.29
CA ASP A 261 2.94 -6.24 12.62
C ASP A 261 3.38 -4.77 12.74
N ASP A 262 4.52 -4.40 12.13
CA ASP A 262 4.98 -3.00 12.06
C ASP A 262 3.95 -2.13 11.31
N LEU A 263 3.49 -2.56 10.12
CA LEU A 263 2.47 -1.83 9.39
C LEU A 263 1.19 -1.64 10.22
N ARG A 264 0.73 -2.68 10.93
CA ARG A 264 -0.42 -2.56 11.83
C ARG A 264 -0.19 -1.48 12.89
N LEU A 265 0.97 -1.47 13.54
CA LEU A 265 1.29 -0.45 14.54
C LEU A 265 1.27 0.96 13.93
N ARG A 266 1.73 1.14 12.69
CA ARG A 266 1.65 2.44 12.00
C ARG A 266 0.20 2.86 11.72
N VAL A 267 -0.64 1.92 11.28
CA VAL A 267 -2.08 2.12 11.09
C VAL A 267 -2.74 2.59 12.39
N GLU A 268 -2.46 1.91 13.50
CA GLU A 268 -2.97 2.25 14.84
C GLU A 268 -2.48 3.63 15.31
N LEU A 269 -1.20 3.96 15.08
CA LEU A 269 -0.62 5.28 15.39
C LEU A 269 -1.30 6.42 14.61
N GLN A 270 -1.83 6.13 13.42
CA GLN A 270 -2.61 7.05 12.62
C GLN A 270 -4.12 7.05 12.96
N LYS A 271 -4.49 6.41 14.07
CA LYS A 271 -5.85 6.29 14.61
C LYS A 271 -6.83 5.63 13.64
N MET A 272 -6.31 4.81 12.72
CA MET A 272 -7.10 3.98 11.82
C MET A 272 -7.33 2.61 12.47
N LYS A 273 -8.46 1.99 12.14
CA LYS A 273 -8.87 0.66 12.59
C LYS A 273 -8.73 -0.31 11.44
N ILE A 274 -8.43 -1.57 11.73
CA ILE A 274 -8.39 -2.61 10.71
C ILE A 274 -9.79 -3.20 10.52
N SER A 275 -10.33 -3.10 9.30
CA SER A 275 -11.55 -3.82 8.90
C SER A 275 -11.20 -5.22 8.38
N ARG A 276 -12.11 -6.17 8.55
CA ARG A 276 -11.98 -7.55 8.06
C ARG A 276 -13.30 -8.00 7.44
N PRO A 277 -13.28 -8.78 6.35
CA PRO A 277 -14.49 -9.43 5.85
C PRO A 277 -15.00 -10.45 6.87
N LYS A 278 -16.21 -10.97 6.64
CA LYS A 278 -16.73 -12.07 7.45
C LYS A 278 -15.82 -13.31 7.35
N PRO A 279 -15.67 -14.13 8.41
CA PRO A 279 -14.79 -15.30 8.40
C PRO A 279 -15.05 -16.31 7.28
N GLU A 280 -16.28 -16.44 6.81
CA GLU A 280 -16.68 -17.30 5.69
C GLU A 280 -16.28 -16.74 4.31
N VAL A 281 -15.97 -15.44 4.23
CA VAL A 281 -15.56 -14.74 3.01
C VAL A 281 -14.04 -14.59 2.95
N GLY A 282 -13.40 -14.22 4.05
CA GLY A 282 -11.95 -13.95 4.12
C GLY A 282 -11.04 -15.19 4.14
N LYS A 283 -11.41 -16.27 3.46
CA LYS A 283 -10.65 -17.53 3.43
C LYS A 283 -9.70 -17.57 2.24
N TYR A 284 -8.50 -18.10 2.50
CA TYR A 284 -7.45 -18.26 1.50
C TYR A 284 -6.89 -19.68 1.54
N THR A 285 -6.49 -20.20 0.40
CA THR A 285 -5.59 -21.34 0.32
C THR A 285 -4.16 -20.84 0.19
N MET A 286 -3.31 -21.21 1.15
CA MET A 286 -1.87 -21.04 1.04
C MET A 286 -1.30 -22.22 0.23
N ILE A 287 -0.66 -21.90 -0.89
CA ILE A 287 0.07 -22.88 -1.70
C ILE A 287 1.28 -23.32 -0.87
N PHE A 288 1.41 -24.63 -0.63
CA PHE A 288 2.43 -25.15 0.26
C PHE A 288 3.84 -24.95 -0.30
N HIS A 289 4.76 -24.56 0.59
CA HIS A 289 6.17 -24.45 0.29
C HIS A 289 7.02 -24.59 1.55
N THR A 290 8.27 -24.99 1.37
CA THR A 290 9.29 -24.84 2.42
C THR A 290 9.81 -23.41 2.45
N ARG A 291 10.50 -23.03 3.53
CA ARG A 291 11.05 -21.68 3.65
C ARG A 291 12.18 -21.46 2.63
N ASP A 292 12.13 -20.35 1.91
CA ASP A 292 13.11 -20.03 0.86
C ASP A 292 14.45 -19.59 1.44
N GLN A 293 15.51 -19.89 0.70
CA GLN A 293 16.83 -19.31 0.93
C GLN A 293 16.77 -17.77 0.79
N GLY A 294 17.40 -17.08 1.73
CA GLY A 294 17.35 -15.62 1.82
C GLY A 294 16.06 -15.06 2.40
N ASN A 295 15.10 -15.91 2.78
CA ASN A 295 13.91 -15.50 3.55
C ASN A 295 13.94 -16.12 4.96
N GLU A 296 15.13 -16.15 5.57
CA GLU A 296 15.27 -16.70 6.90
C GLU A 296 14.61 -15.83 7.96
N VAL A 297 14.28 -16.40 9.12
CA VAL A 297 13.69 -15.67 10.25
C VAL A 297 14.59 -14.49 10.60
N ASN A 298 14.03 -13.28 10.56
CA ASN A 298 14.75 -12.09 10.95
C ASN A 298 14.91 -12.08 12.48
N VAL A 299 16.15 -12.25 12.96
CA VAL A 299 16.46 -12.27 14.40
C VAL A 299 16.23 -10.92 15.07
N GLU A 300 16.35 -9.82 14.32
CA GLU A 300 16.15 -8.45 14.82
C GLU A 300 14.67 -8.02 14.79
N ARG A 301 13.74 -8.83 14.27
CA ARG A 301 12.34 -8.42 14.04
C ARG A 301 11.65 -7.88 15.29
N MET A 302 11.93 -8.46 16.46
CA MET A 302 11.34 -7.99 17.72
C MET A 302 11.94 -6.65 18.14
N LYS A 303 13.22 -6.43 17.92
CA LYS A 303 13.88 -5.14 18.21
C LYS A 303 13.34 -4.04 17.29
N LEU A 304 13.16 -4.33 16.00
CA LEU A 304 12.54 -3.42 15.04
C LEU A 304 11.11 -3.06 15.47
N LEU A 305 10.31 -4.07 15.86
CA LEU A 305 8.94 -3.86 16.34
C LEU A 305 8.85 -2.95 17.58
N HIS A 306 9.79 -3.04 18.51
CA HIS A 306 9.79 -2.15 19.68
C HIS A 306 10.14 -0.69 19.33
N GLN A 307 10.69 -0.43 18.14
CA GLN A 307 11.14 0.89 17.70
C GLN A 307 10.12 1.63 16.84
N VAL A 308 9.05 0.97 16.35
CA VAL A 308 8.11 1.53 15.36
C VAL A 308 7.65 2.94 15.72
N SER A 309 7.15 3.16 16.94
CA SER A 309 6.62 4.45 17.39
C SER A 309 7.63 5.61 17.30
N ARG A 310 8.93 5.31 17.35
CA ARG A 310 10.02 6.27 17.25
C ARG A 310 10.49 6.51 15.82
N VAL A 311 10.43 5.49 14.96
CA VAL A 311 11.14 5.50 13.65
C VAL A 311 10.22 5.58 12.43
N TRP A 312 8.94 5.24 12.54
CA TRP A 312 8.05 5.08 11.37
C TRP A 312 7.98 6.32 10.46
N ARG A 313 8.13 7.53 11.01
CA ARG A 313 8.13 8.79 10.23
C ARG A 313 9.37 8.97 9.35
N ARG A 314 10.47 8.28 9.66
CA ARG A 314 11.77 8.38 8.96
C ARG A 314 12.12 7.12 8.19
N ASP A 315 11.57 5.98 8.57
CA ASP A 315 11.71 4.69 7.89
C ASP A 315 10.42 4.32 7.17
N GLY A 316 10.38 4.47 5.84
CA GLY A 316 9.20 4.19 5.05
C GLY A 316 9.32 4.65 3.59
N LEU A 317 8.21 5.08 2.99
CA LEU A 317 8.18 5.64 1.64
C LEU A 317 9.21 6.76 1.47
N THR A 318 9.34 7.65 2.44
CA THR A 318 10.26 8.79 2.42
C THR A 318 11.74 8.41 2.37
N SER A 319 12.10 7.19 2.75
CA SER A 319 13.48 6.68 2.78
C SER A 319 13.68 5.41 1.95
N CYS A 320 12.70 5.06 1.11
CA CYS A 320 12.76 3.88 0.26
C CYS A 320 13.72 4.10 -0.91
N SER A 321 15.01 3.78 -0.71
CA SER A 321 16.05 3.82 -1.73
C SER A 321 16.18 2.48 -2.46
N TYR A 322 16.21 2.53 -3.80
CA TYR A 322 16.36 1.38 -4.69
C TYR A 322 16.85 1.83 -6.07
N LYS A 323 17.46 0.91 -6.81
CA LYS A 323 17.77 1.06 -8.22
C LYS A 323 16.71 0.31 -9.04
N LEU A 324 16.00 1.04 -9.90
CA LEU A 324 15.11 0.45 -10.89
C LEU A 324 15.94 -0.15 -12.02
N LEU A 325 15.77 -1.45 -12.28
CA LEU A 325 16.49 -2.15 -13.36
C LEU A 325 15.65 -2.28 -14.62
N SER A 326 14.38 -2.69 -14.50
CA SER A 326 13.45 -2.77 -15.63
C SER A 326 11.99 -2.59 -15.21
N VAL A 327 11.17 -2.17 -16.17
CA VAL A 327 9.70 -2.20 -16.12
C VAL A 327 9.21 -2.83 -17.42
N GLU A 328 8.58 -4.00 -17.34
CA GLU A 328 8.17 -4.80 -18.51
C GLU A 328 6.67 -5.08 -18.45
N HIS A 329 5.93 -4.64 -19.46
CA HIS A 329 4.49 -4.86 -19.57
C HIS A 329 4.20 -6.18 -20.28
N ASN A 330 4.16 -7.27 -19.52
CA ASN A 330 3.74 -8.58 -20.02
C ASN A 330 2.21 -8.63 -20.21
N PRO A 331 1.67 -9.60 -20.97
CA PRO A 331 0.23 -9.70 -21.22
C PRO A 331 -0.61 -9.73 -19.93
N LEU A 332 -0.18 -10.50 -18.92
CA LEU A 332 -0.92 -10.76 -17.69
C LEU A 332 -0.52 -9.87 -16.50
N TYR A 333 0.68 -9.30 -16.50
CA TYR A 333 1.16 -8.48 -15.38
C TYR A 333 2.28 -7.53 -15.83
N ILE A 334 2.56 -6.53 -15.01
CA ILE A 334 3.68 -5.61 -15.17
C ILE A 334 4.80 -6.10 -14.25
N ASN A 335 5.96 -6.44 -14.81
CA ASN A 335 7.13 -6.86 -14.04
C ASN A 335 8.00 -5.64 -13.74
N ILE A 336 8.30 -5.40 -12.47
CA ILE A 336 9.18 -4.33 -12.01
C ILE A 336 10.37 -4.99 -11.33
N THR A 337 11.54 -4.89 -11.93
CA THR A 337 12.77 -5.46 -11.37
C THR A 337 13.58 -4.38 -10.67
N VAL A 338 13.91 -4.60 -9.40
CA VAL A 338 14.70 -3.64 -8.59
C VAL A 338 15.86 -4.30 -7.86
N ASP A 339 16.87 -3.48 -7.59
CA ASP A 339 18.04 -3.83 -6.79
C ASP A 339 18.15 -2.87 -5.60
N PHE A 340 18.38 -3.39 -4.39
CA PHE A 340 18.56 -2.58 -3.17
C PHE A 340 20.03 -2.38 -2.75
N TRP A 341 20.99 -2.88 -3.52
CA TRP A 341 22.41 -2.93 -3.16
C TRP A 341 23.35 -2.36 -4.22
N VAL A 342 22.90 -2.17 -5.46
CA VAL A 342 23.70 -1.49 -6.47
C VAL A 342 23.55 0.03 -6.32
N GLY A 343 24.62 0.69 -5.88
CA GLY A 343 24.69 2.15 -5.70
C GLY A 343 24.19 2.66 -4.34
N ALA A 344 24.16 1.80 -3.32
CA ALA A 344 23.88 2.15 -1.93
C ALA A 344 25.16 2.50 -1.15
#